data_AF-A0A7S1BI27-F1
#
_entry.id   AF-A0A7S1BI27-F1
#
_cell.length_a   1.000
_cell.length_b   1.000
_cell.length_c   1.000
_cell.angle_alpha   90.00
_cell.angle_beta   90.00
_cell.angle_gamma   90.00
#
_symmetry.space_group_name_H-M   'P 1'
#
loop_
_entity.id
_entity.type
_entity.pdbx_description
1 polymer ?
#
loop_
_entity_poly.entity_id
_entity_poly.type
_entity_poly.pdbx_seq_one_letter_code
_entity_poly.pdbx_strand_id
1 'polypeptide(L)'
;MKVSSAAMAALTGILAATSVNLVSHLVKEYIPRAKKSLPKRKKKIRHRNNILSPATNAKPLAPSATASSTKNAEISRSREQQISVFFLCAAVLASPYDTPEYIPLAISALSKHSFESYAPLAIRDAVKKCCSEYKRTHVDNWDLHRMKFDTEQWEALNDVISTPHYYA
;
A
#
# COMPACT_ATOMS: atom_id res chain seq x y z
N MET A 1 -8.56 4.93 13.19
CA MET A 1 -8.54 3.88 12.15
C MET A 1 -9.90 3.24 11.84
N LYS A 2 -10.88 3.23 12.77
CA LYS A 2 -12.20 2.59 12.53
C LYS A 2 -12.97 3.16 11.32
N VAL A 3 -12.95 4.48 11.12
CA VAL A 3 -13.66 5.15 10.01
C VAL A 3 -13.16 4.71 8.63
N SER A 4 -11.84 4.59 8.46
CA SER A 4 -11.25 4.17 7.17
C SER A 4 -11.56 2.72 6.82
N SER A 5 -11.66 1.84 7.82
CA SER A 5 -12.05 0.43 7.62
C SER A 5 -13.53 0.30 7.24
N ALA A 6 -14.41 1.11 7.83
CA ALA A 6 -15.83 1.14 7.47
C ALA A 6 -16.04 1.65 6.04
N ALA A 7 -15.31 2.71 5.65
CA ALA A 7 -15.34 3.24 4.28
C ALA A 7 -14.87 2.19 3.25
N MET A 8 -13.80 1.44 3.55
CA MET A 8 -13.35 0.34 2.71
C MET A 8 -14.45 -0.72 2.52
N ALA A 9 -15.11 -1.15 3.60
CA ALA A 9 -16.17 -2.15 3.53
C ALA A 9 -17.38 -1.69 2.71
N ALA A 10 -17.78 -0.43 2.85
CA ALA A 10 -18.84 0.17 2.03
C ALA A 10 -18.45 0.20 0.54
N LEU A 11 -17.20 0.59 0.24
CA LEU A 11 -16.67 0.57 -1.12
C LEU A 11 -16.63 -0.84 -1.70
N THR A 12 -16.24 -1.85 -0.92
CA THR A 12 -16.27 -3.26 -1.34
C THR A 12 -17.68 -3.67 -1.78
N GLY A 13 -18.71 -3.30 -1.02
CA GLY A 13 -20.10 -3.59 -1.38
C GLY A 13 -20.54 -2.90 -2.68
N ILE A 14 -20.16 -1.63 -2.88
CA ILE A 14 -20.46 -0.89 -4.10
C ILE A 14 -19.75 -1.51 -5.31
N LEU A 15 -18.46 -1.85 -5.16
CA LEU A 15 -17.67 -2.48 -6.23
C LEU A 15 -18.18 -3.88 -6.58
N ALA A 16 -18.66 -4.64 -5.60
CA ALA A 16 -19.27 -5.95 -5.83
C ALA A 16 -20.56 -5.88 -6.66
N ALA A 17 -21.31 -4.77 -6.53
CA ALA A 17 -22.52 -4.51 -7.31
C ALA A 17 -22.23 -3.86 -8.69
N THR A 18 -20.97 -3.50 -8.95
CA THR A 18 -20.54 -2.82 -10.18
C THR A 18 -20.02 -3.80 -11.22
N SER A 19 -19.98 -3.42 -12.50
CA SER A 19 -19.45 -4.28 -13.56
C SER A 19 -17.94 -4.51 -13.40
N VAL A 20 -17.52 -5.76 -13.60
CA VAL A 20 -16.12 -6.23 -13.52
C VAL A 20 -15.19 -5.43 -14.44
N ASN A 21 -15.69 -4.98 -15.60
CA ASN A 21 -14.95 -4.17 -16.56
C ASN A 21 -14.62 -2.77 -16.03
N LEU A 22 -15.56 -2.13 -15.33
CA LEU A 22 -15.34 -0.82 -14.74
C LEU A 22 -14.34 -0.91 -13.59
N VAL A 23 -14.46 -1.94 -12.75
CA VAL A 23 -13.49 -2.21 -11.66
C VAL A 23 -12.09 -2.44 -12.23
N SER A 24 -11.96 -3.20 -13.32
CA SER A 24 -10.67 -3.41 -14.00
C SER A 24 -10.02 -2.10 -14.47
N HIS A 25 -10.80 -1.19 -15.07
CA HIS A 25 -10.29 0.11 -15.49
C HIS A 25 -9.84 0.98 -14.30
N LEU A 26 -10.64 1.01 -13.23
CA LEU A 26 -10.31 1.75 -12.01
C LEU A 26 -9.05 1.20 -11.34
N VAL A 27 -8.91 -0.13 -11.21
CA VAL A 27 -7.72 -0.76 -10.63
C VAL A 27 -6.45 -0.36 -11.41
N LYS A 28 -6.51 -0.37 -12.75
CA LYS A 28 -5.39 0.06 -13.60
C LYS A 28 -5.01 1.52 -13.38
N GLU A 29 -5.99 2.40 -13.09
CA GLU A 29 -5.73 3.81 -12.77
C GLU A 29 -5.15 4.01 -11.35
N TYR A 30 -5.59 3.21 -10.39
CA TYR A 30 -5.17 3.37 -8.98
C TYR A 30 -3.79 2.75 -8.68
N ILE A 31 -3.33 1.76 -9.44
CA ILE A 31 -1.97 1.19 -9.32
C ILE A 31 -0.85 2.27 -9.46
N PRO A 32 -0.81 3.10 -10.52
CA PRO A 32 0.22 4.14 -10.64
C PRO A 32 0.06 5.25 -9.60
N ARG A 33 -1.17 5.54 -9.15
CA ARG A 33 -1.43 6.51 -8.07
C ARG A 33 -0.82 6.02 -6.75
N ALA A 34 -1.00 4.74 -6.43
CA ALA A 34 -0.38 4.12 -5.26
C ALA A 34 1.15 4.20 -5.33
N LYS A 35 1.74 3.94 -6.50
CA LYS A 35 3.19 4.07 -6.70
C LYS A 35 3.71 5.51 -6.58
N LYS A 36 2.98 6.50 -7.08
CA LYS A 36 3.39 7.92 -7.01
C LYS A 36 3.48 8.45 -5.57
N SER A 37 2.64 7.92 -4.69
CA SER A 37 2.66 8.25 -3.27
C SER A 37 3.83 7.64 -2.48
N LEU A 38 4.64 6.74 -3.06
CA LEU A 38 5.80 6.13 -2.37
C LEU A 38 6.95 7.13 -2.19
N PRO A 39 7.52 7.29 -0.97
CA PRO A 39 8.66 8.17 -0.73
C PRO A 39 9.84 7.76 -1.61
N LYS A 40 10.29 8.67 -2.48
CA LYS A 40 11.56 8.51 -3.20
C LYS A 40 12.66 8.47 -2.14
N ARG A 41 13.30 7.31 -1.98
CA ARG A 41 14.48 7.10 -1.13
C ARG A 41 15.47 8.24 -1.36
N LYS A 42 15.56 9.19 -0.43
CA LYS A 42 16.63 10.20 -0.43
C LYS A 42 17.92 9.42 -0.19
N LYS A 43 18.71 9.16 -1.25
CA LYS A 43 20.06 8.63 -1.13
C LYS A 43 20.83 9.60 -0.23
N LYS A 44 21.09 9.19 1.01
CA LYS A 44 21.92 9.94 1.96
C LYS A 44 23.34 9.95 1.36
N ILE A 45 23.69 11.02 0.67
CA ILE A 45 25.09 11.30 0.32
C ILE A 45 25.81 11.48 1.67
N ARG A 46 26.61 10.48 2.04
CA ARG A 46 27.52 10.54 3.18
C ARG A 46 28.66 11.50 2.80
N HIS A 47 28.53 12.78 3.13
CA HIS A 47 29.70 13.67 3.16
C HIS A 47 30.55 13.28 4.36
N ARG A 48 31.69 12.65 4.10
CA ARG A 48 32.75 12.36 5.06
C ARG A 48 33.71 13.55 5.02
N ASN A 49 33.48 14.57 5.86
CA ASN A 49 34.45 15.65 6.01
C ASN A 49 35.01 15.70 7.42
N ASN A 50 36.32 15.47 7.46
CA ASN A 50 37.21 15.54 8.59
C ASN A 50 37.55 17.02 8.87
N ILE A 51 37.45 17.42 10.14
CA ILE A 51 38.29 18.38 10.89
C ILE A 51 38.64 19.72 10.20
N LEU A 52 38.06 20.83 10.69
CA LEU A 52 38.73 21.90 11.47
C LEU A 52 37.83 23.16 11.52
N SER A 53 37.49 23.63 12.72
CA SER A 53 36.86 24.95 12.96
C SER A 53 37.92 26.07 12.89
N PRO A 54 37.56 27.36 12.66
CA PRO A 54 37.09 28.21 13.77
C PRO A 54 35.97 29.21 13.39
N ALA A 55 35.39 29.78 14.45
CA ALA A 55 34.18 30.59 14.53
C ALA A 55 34.17 31.92 13.76
N THR A 56 33.00 32.36 13.31
CA THR A 56 32.51 33.75 13.45
C THR A 56 30.97 33.82 13.39
N ASN A 57 30.41 34.64 14.28
CA ASN A 57 29.00 34.89 14.58
C ASN A 57 28.06 35.18 13.39
N ALA A 58 26.90 34.52 13.37
CA ALA A 58 25.64 35.10 12.85
C ALA A 58 24.41 34.41 13.48
N LYS A 59 23.83 35.07 14.50
CA LYS A 59 22.41 35.16 14.88
C LYS A 59 21.44 34.04 14.42
N PRO A 60 20.81 33.27 15.34
CA PRO A 60 19.76 32.32 14.98
C PRO A 60 18.41 33.03 14.83
N LEU A 61 17.81 33.02 13.64
CA LEU A 61 16.41 33.43 13.47
C LEU A 61 15.63 32.45 12.57
N ALA A 62 14.72 31.73 13.23
CA ALA A 62 13.54 31.00 12.72
C ALA A 62 13.70 29.62 12.03
N PRO A 63 13.49 28.51 12.77
CA PRO A 63 13.21 27.17 12.21
C PRO A 63 11.72 26.76 12.21
N SER A 64 10.77 27.67 12.48
CA SER A 64 9.38 27.29 12.83
C SER A 64 8.41 27.08 11.64
N ALA A 65 8.51 27.87 10.57
CA ALA A 65 7.47 27.89 9.52
C ALA A 65 7.60 26.79 8.44
N THR A 66 8.81 26.26 8.22
CA THR A 66 9.08 25.23 7.20
C THR A 66 8.81 23.80 7.68
N ALA A 67 8.87 23.57 9.00
CA ALA A 67 8.64 22.26 9.62
C ALA A 67 7.15 21.86 9.66
N SER A 68 6.23 22.83 9.70
CA SER A 68 4.78 22.58 9.72
C SER A 68 4.23 22.25 8.32
N SER A 69 4.69 22.94 7.28
CA SER A 69 4.35 22.68 5.88
C SER A 69 4.78 21.26 5.44
N THR A 70 5.99 20.85 5.82
CA THR A 70 6.53 19.52 5.49
C THR A 70 5.79 18.40 6.21
N LYS A 71 5.38 18.59 7.47
CA LYS A 71 4.53 17.63 8.21
C LYS A 71 3.15 17.45 7.57
N ASN A 72 2.50 18.54 7.16
CA ASN A 72 1.18 18.47 6.51
C ASN A 72 1.22 17.79 5.13
N ALA A 73 2.31 18.01 4.37
CA ALA A 73 2.54 17.31 3.11
C ALA A 73 2.75 15.79 3.31
N GLU A 74 3.44 15.39 4.38
CA GLU A 74 3.66 13.97 4.68
C GLU A 74 2.37 13.26 5.14
N ILE A 75 1.54 13.95 5.95
CA ILE A 75 0.24 13.42 6.40
C ILE A 75 -0.71 13.23 5.21
N SER A 76 -0.81 14.21 4.32
CA SER A 76 -1.66 14.12 3.12
C SER A 76 -1.18 13.02 2.18
N ARG A 77 0.14 12.90 1.99
CA ARG A 77 0.76 11.80 1.23
C ARG A 77 0.44 10.42 1.81
N SER A 78 0.63 10.24 3.12
CA SER A 78 0.36 8.97 3.81
C SER A 78 -1.12 8.58 3.71
N ARG A 79 -2.02 9.58 3.77
CA ARG A 79 -3.45 9.39 3.58
C ARG A 79 -3.80 8.98 2.16
N GLU A 80 -3.22 9.63 1.15
CA GLU A 80 -3.41 9.28 -0.27
C GLU A 80 -2.93 7.85 -0.56
N GLN A 81 -1.77 7.48 -0.02
CA GLN A 81 -1.26 6.12 -0.10
C GLN A 81 -2.24 5.13 0.54
N GLN A 82 -2.71 5.43 1.75
CA GLN A 82 -3.68 4.59 2.44
C GLN A 82 -4.97 4.41 1.63
N ILE A 83 -5.52 5.49 1.06
CA ILE A 83 -6.74 5.46 0.25
C ILE A 83 -6.54 4.55 -0.97
N SER A 84 -5.43 4.73 -1.69
CA SER A 84 -5.15 3.91 -2.87
C SER A 84 -5.02 2.42 -2.52
N VAL A 85 -4.27 2.06 -1.48
CA VAL A 85 -4.14 0.67 -1.03
C VAL A 85 -5.48 0.10 -0.58
N PHE A 86 -6.28 0.89 0.14
CA PHE A 86 -7.59 0.44 0.62
C PHE A 86 -8.56 0.22 -0.52
N PHE A 87 -8.51 1.05 -1.56
CA PHE A 87 -9.27 0.85 -2.78
C PHE A 87 -8.88 -0.47 -3.48
N LEU A 88 -7.58 -0.72 -3.64
CA LEU A 88 -7.09 -1.97 -4.23
C LEU A 88 -7.54 -3.20 -3.40
N CYS A 89 -7.48 -3.13 -2.07
CA CYS A 89 -8.01 -4.19 -1.21
C CYS A 89 -9.52 -4.38 -1.38
N ALA A 90 -10.28 -3.29 -1.42
CA ALA A 90 -11.72 -3.35 -1.62
C ALA A 90 -12.09 -4.00 -2.97
N ALA A 91 -11.36 -3.69 -4.03
CA ALA A 91 -11.55 -4.26 -5.36
C ALA A 91 -11.26 -5.78 -5.41
N VAL A 92 -10.26 -6.25 -4.65
CA VAL A 92 -9.95 -7.70 -4.53
C VAL A 92 -11.06 -8.42 -3.76
N LEU A 93 -11.57 -7.82 -2.67
CA LEU A 93 -12.63 -8.43 -1.85
C LEU A 93 -14.03 -8.30 -2.46
N ALA A 94 -14.21 -7.47 -3.49
CA ALA A 94 -15.49 -7.28 -4.16
C ALA A 94 -15.97 -8.53 -4.94
N SER A 95 -15.05 -9.43 -5.30
CA SER A 95 -15.34 -10.67 -6.03
C SER A 95 -14.92 -11.89 -5.20
N PRO A 96 -15.77 -12.36 -4.27
CA PRO A 96 -15.39 -13.39 -3.31
C PRO A 96 -15.18 -14.80 -3.89
N TYR A 97 -15.60 -15.06 -5.13
CA TYR A 97 -15.55 -16.40 -5.75
C TYR A 97 -14.97 -16.42 -7.17
N ASP A 98 -14.62 -15.26 -7.72
CA ASP A 98 -14.03 -15.19 -9.05
C ASP A 98 -12.73 -14.38 -9.00
N THR A 99 -11.79 -14.83 -9.82
CA THR A 99 -10.51 -14.15 -10.04
C THR A 99 -10.50 -13.59 -11.46
N PRO A 100 -11.04 -12.39 -11.68
CA PRO A 100 -10.85 -11.66 -12.92
C PRO A 100 -9.38 -11.22 -13.06
N GLU A 101 -8.97 -10.92 -14.29
CA GLU A 101 -7.58 -10.62 -14.66
C GLU A 101 -6.95 -9.44 -13.90
N TYR A 102 -7.76 -8.53 -13.33
CA TYR A 102 -7.25 -7.41 -12.54
C TYR A 102 -6.79 -7.80 -11.13
N ILE A 103 -7.25 -8.94 -10.59
CA ILE A 103 -6.92 -9.35 -9.22
C ILE A 103 -5.43 -9.70 -9.07
N PRO A 104 -4.82 -10.51 -9.95
CA PRO A 104 -3.39 -10.78 -9.87
C PRO A 104 -2.52 -9.51 -9.98
N LEU A 105 -2.93 -8.56 -10.83
CA LEU A 105 -2.29 -7.25 -10.96
C LEU A 105 -2.42 -6.42 -9.67
N ALA A 106 -3.60 -6.43 -9.05
CA ALA A 106 -3.85 -5.74 -7.79
C ALA A 106 -3.01 -6.35 -6.65
N ILE A 107 -2.98 -7.68 -6.51
CA ILE A 107 -2.20 -8.39 -5.49
C ILE A 107 -0.71 -8.12 -5.64
N SER A 108 -0.18 -8.12 -6.87
CA SER A 108 1.23 -7.76 -7.14
C SER A 108 1.55 -6.31 -6.75
N ALA A 109 0.61 -5.39 -6.93
CA ALA A 109 0.78 -4.01 -6.48
C ALA A 109 0.71 -3.90 -4.95
N LEU A 110 -0.21 -4.63 -4.31
CA LEU A 110 -0.40 -4.66 -2.86
C LEU A 110 0.79 -5.28 -2.13
N SER A 111 1.38 -6.36 -2.66
CA SER A 111 2.52 -7.03 -2.05
C SER A 111 3.72 -6.09 -1.89
N LYS A 112 4.00 -5.25 -2.90
CA LYS A 112 5.04 -4.21 -2.85
C LYS A 112 4.84 -3.21 -1.70
N HIS A 113 3.60 -2.92 -1.33
CA HIS A 113 3.30 -2.06 -0.18
C HIS A 113 3.42 -2.77 1.18
N SER A 114 3.32 -4.11 1.22
CA SER A 114 3.45 -4.91 2.44
C SER A 114 4.91 -5.02 2.92
N PHE A 115 5.85 -5.16 1.97
CA PHE A 115 7.28 -5.34 2.24
C PHE A 115 8.04 -4.02 2.51
N GLU A 116 7.43 -2.87 2.22
CA GLU A 116 8.10 -1.57 2.41
C GLU A 116 8.09 -1.15 3.89
N SER A 117 9.27 -1.09 4.52
CA SER A 117 9.44 -0.81 5.95
C SER A 117 8.99 0.59 6.38
N TYR A 118 8.78 1.52 5.44
CA TYR A 118 8.29 2.88 5.73
C TYR A 118 6.75 2.99 5.62
N ALA A 119 6.07 1.95 5.15
CA ALA A 119 4.61 1.98 5.09
C ALA A 119 4.01 1.96 6.51
N PRO A 120 3.01 2.82 6.80
CA PRO A 120 2.28 2.77 8.07
C PRO A 120 1.77 1.37 8.39
N LEU A 121 1.93 0.93 9.65
CA LEU A 121 1.56 -0.42 10.11
C LEU A 121 0.14 -0.81 9.72
N ALA A 122 -0.81 0.13 9.83
CA ALA A 122 -2.21 -0.09 9.46
C ALA A 122 -2.43 -0.43 7.99
N ILE A 123 -1.57 0.05 7.09
CA ILE A 123 -1.64 -0.29 5.66
C ILE A 123 -1.18 -1.74 5.48
N ARG A 124 -0.05 -2.11 6.11
CA ARG A 124 0.50 -3.47 6.05
C ARG A 124 -0.49 -4.50 6.61
N ASP A 125 -1.12 -4.19 7.75
CA ASP A 125 -2.14 -5.05 8.35
C ASP A 125 -3.39 -5.18 7.47
N ALA A 126 -3.84 -4.09 6.85
CA ALA A 126 -4.98 -4.13 5.92
C ALA A 126 -4.69 -4.97 4.68
N VAL A 127 -3.48 -4.85 4.11
CA VAL A 127 -3.05 -5.66 2.95
C VAL A 127 -3.01 -7.14 3.30
N LYS A 128 -2.39 -7.49 4.44
CA LYS A 128 -2.35 -8.88 4.92
C LYS A 128 -3.75 -9.43 5.14
N LYS A 129 -4.60 -8.69 5.86
CA LYS A 129 -5.99 -9.11 6.10
C LYS A 129 -6.74 -9.33 4.79
N CYS A 130 -6.60 -8.43 3.83
CA CYS A 130 -7.18 -8.58 2.49
C CYS A 130 -6.70 -9.85 1.78
N CYS A 131 -5.39 -10.09 1.75
CA CYS A 131 -4.81 -11.28 1.10
C CYS A 131 -5.25 -12.58 1.78
N SER A 132 -5.32 -12.59 3.12
CA SER A 132 -5.81 -13.73 3.89
C SER A 132 -7.29 -14.00 3.67
N GLU A 133 -8.13 -12.96 3.64
CA GLU A 133 -9.56 -13.09 3.33
C GLU A 133 -9.77 -13.59 1.90
N TYR A 134 -9.01 -13.08 0.93
CA TYR A 134 -9.06 -13.56 -0.45
C TYR A 134 -8.72 -15.05 -0.55
N LYS A 135 -7.65 -15.51 0.12
CA LYS A 135 -7.30 -16.93 0.20
C LYS A 135 -8.41 -17.76 0.84
N ARG A 136 -9.04 -17.23 1.90
CA ARG A 136 -10.12 -17.91 2.62
C ARG A 136 -11.35 -18.13 1.72
N THR A 137 -11.73 -17.15 0.89
CA THR A 137 -12.93 -17.28 0.05
C THR A 137 -12.71 -18.10 -1.22
N HIS A 138 -11.47 -18.25 -1.67
CA HIS A 138 -11.12 -19.00 -2.89
C HIS A 138 -10.50 -20.38 -2.60
N VAL A 139 -10.52 -20.83 -1.33
CA VAL A 139 -9.84 -22.06 -0.91
C VAL A 139 -10.42 -23.31 -1.59
N ASP A 140 -11.72 -23.30 -1.89
CA ASP A 140 -12.43 -24.45 -2.46
C ASP A 140 -11.98 -24.77 -3.90
N ASN A 141 -11.58 -23.74 -4.67
CA ASN A 141 -11.12 -23.86 -6.06
C ASN A 141 -9.69 -23.34 -6.25
N TRP A 142 -8.87 -23.44 -5.21
CA TRP A 142 -7.60 -22.73 -5.13
C TRP A 142 -6.64 -23.07 -6.27
N ASP A 143 -6.59 -24.32 -6.72
CA ASP A 143 -5.73 -24.74 -7.83
C ASP A 143 -6.13 -24.09 -9.16
N LEU A 144 -7.42 -23.90 -9.41
CA LEU A 144 -7.92 -23.20 -10.61
C LEU A 144 -7.54 -21.72 -10.57
N HIS A 145 -7.69 -21.09 -9.40
CA HIS A 145 -7.31 -19.69 -9.23
C HIS A 145 -5.80 -19.52 -9.36
N ARG A 146 -5.01 -20.46 -8.84
CA ARG A 146 -3.54 -20.45 -8.96
C ARG A 146 -3.08 -20.41 -10.41
N MET A 147 -3.75 -21.11 -11.32
CA MET A 147 -3.42 -21.08 -12.76
C MET A 147 -3.59 -19.70 -13.40
N LYS A 148 -4.38 -18.81 -12.81
CA LYS A 148 -4.55 -17.43 -13.29
C LYS A 148 -3.46 -16.46 -12.80
N PHE A 149 -2.63 -16.88 -11.83
CA PHE A 149 -1.51 -16.08 -11.34
C PHE A 149 -0.22 -16.45 -12.04
N ASP A 150 0.61 -15.43 -12.28
CA ASP A 150 2.01 -15.68 -12.60
C ASP A 150 2.79 -16.14 -11.35
N THR A 151 3.92 -16.82 -11.55
CA THR A 151 4.73 -17.41 -10.47
C THR A 151 5.20 -16.34 -9.48
N GLU A 152 5.66 -15.18 -9.97
CA GLU A 152 6.10 -14.06 -9.12
C GLU A 152 4.94 -13.50 -8.27
N GLN A 153 3.76 -13.38 -8.88
CA GLN A 153 2.58 -12.83 -8.20
C GLN A 153 2.05 -13.78 -7.13
N TRP A 154 2.12 -15.07 -7.43
CA TRP A 154 1.75 -16.15 -6.53
C TRP A 154 2.67 -16.24 -5.31
N GLU A 155 3.98 -16.17 -5.53
CA GLU A 155 4.98 -16.16 -4.45
C GLU A 155 4.79 -14.92 -3.56
N ALA A 156 4.62 -13.74 -4.17
CA ALA A 156 4.40 -12.50 -3.43
C ALA A 156 3.13 -12.54 -2.56
N LEU A 157 2.06 -13.21 -3.01
CA LEU A 157 0.86 -13.42 -2.21
C LEU A 157 1.15 -14.31 -0.99
N ASN A 158 1.87 -15.42 -1.19
CA ASN A 158 2.19 -16.35 -0.10
C ASN A 158 3.13 -15.70 0.93
N ASP A 159 4.12 -14.93 0.49
CA ASP A 159 5.03 -14.23 1.41
C ASP A 159 4.27 -13.22 2.28
N VAL A 160 3.32 -12.48 1.71
CA VAL A 160 2.48 -11.53 2.46
C VAL A 160 1.67 -12.27 3.53
N ILE A 161 1.06 -13.41 3.19
CA ILE A 161 0.24 -14.22 4.09
C ILE A 161 1.11 -14.93 5.15
N SER A 162 2.31 -15.37 4.79
CA SER A 162 3.23 -16.10 5.68
C SER A 162 3.96 -15.20 6.66
N THR A 163 3.96 -13.88 6.45
CA THR A 163 4.69 -12.96 7.34
C THR A 163 3.99 -12.87 8.71
N PRO A 164 4.61 -13.34 9.82
CA PRO A 164 3.98 -13.36 11.14
C PRO A 164 3.59 -11.96 11.64
N HIS A 165 2.51 -11.88 12.42
CA HIS A 165 1.99 -10.62 13.02
C HIS A 165 2.80 -10.12 14.23
N TYR A 166 3.95 -10.72 14.54
CA TYR A 166 4.51 -10.68 15.90
C TYR A 166 5.61 -9.64 16.16
N TYR A 167 6.06 -8.89 15.14
CA TYR A 167 7.04 -7.81 15.31
C TYR A 167 6.34 -6.47 15.06
N ALA A 168 5.58 -6.03 16.07
CA ALA A 168 5.11 -4.66 16.24
C ALA A 168 6.08 -3.88 17.15
#